data_AF-A0AB73KZH4-F1
#
_entry.id   AF-A0AB73KZH4-F1
#
_cell.length_a   1.000
_cell.length_b   1.000
_cell.length_c   1.000
_cell.angle_alpha   90.00
_cell.angle_beta   90.00
_cell.angle_gamma   90.00
#
_symmetry.space_group_name_H-M   'P 1'
#
loop_
_entity.id
_entity.type
_entity.pdbx_description
1 polymer ?
#
loop_
_entity_poly.entity_id
_entity_poly.type
_entity_poly.pdbx_seq_one_letter_code
_entity_poly.pdbx_strand_id
1 'polypeptide(L)'
;YRDNQGFYLSERYRSLIAGHVPETQTIASLYFADSEIRDRFAYYLIVNQVFSVISRMGHDGLCDERLLLRELRGHLERYASRMSGAGRDFARHVLDLPTIVSKANLTTRLYDVDELQSSNAPSLYRPVPNPLRAPAVLTAPGTDHAIAS
;
A
#
# COMPACT_ATOMS: atom_id res chain seq x y z
N TYR A 1 -2.82 6.28 -15.48
CA TYR A 1 -3.42 6.71 -14.20
C TYR A 1 -4.58 7.63 -14.53
N ARG A 2 -5.73 7.46 -13.86
CA ARG A 2 -6.97 8.22 -14.04
C ARG A 2 -7.37 8.74 -12.66
N ASP A 3 -8.15 9.82 -12.63
CA ASP A 3 -8.60 10.51 -11.42
C ASP A 3 -7.49 11.36 -10.79
N ASN A 4 -7.61 12.68 -10.92
CA ASN A 4 -6.64 13.66 -10.43
C ASN A 4 -6.98 14.20 -9.04
N GLN A 5 -8.04 13.69 -8.40
CA GLN A 5 -8.44 14.13 -7.07
C GLN A 5 -7.63 13.46 -5.93
N GLY A 6 -6.69 12.56 -6.26
CA GLY A 6 -5.94 11.75 -5.29
C GLY A 6 -4.42 11.98 -5.26
N PHE A 7 -3.92 13.16 -5.63
CA PHE A 7 -2.48 13.42 -5.56
C PHE A 7 -2.00 13.69 -4.13
N TYR A 8 -0.95 12.99 -3.74
CA TYR A 8 -0.22 13.21 -2.49
C TYR A 8 1.19 13.71 -2.81
N LEU A 9 1.51 14.93 -2.41
CA LEU A 9 2.86 15.51 -2.54
C LEU A 9 3.62 15.27 -1.23
N SER A 10 4.88 14.86 -1.34
CA SER A 10 5.71 14.63 -0.16
C SER A 10 6.20 15.93 0.45
N GLU A 11 6.02 16.07 1.75
CA GLU A 11 6.56 17.20 2.52
C GLU A 11 8.11 17.23 2.46
N ARG A 12 8.76 16.06 2.50
CA ARG A 12 10.23 15.95 2.36
C ARG A 12 10.77 16.55 1.06
N TYR A 13 10.00 16.48 -0.03
CA TYR A 13 10.39 17.00 -1.34
C TYR A 13 9.70 18.32 -1.68
N ARG A 14 9.07 19.01 -0.72
CA ARG A 14 8.30 20.23 -0.96
C ARG A 14 9.06 21.29 -1.74
N SER A 15 10.28 21.64 -1.31
CA SER A 15 11.08 22.67 -2.00
C SER A 15 11.42 22.29 -3.44
N LEU A 16 11.71 21.01 -3.70
CA LEU A 16 11.99 20.51 -5.04
C LEU A 16 10.74 20.59 -5.93
N ILE A 17 9.59 20.13 -5.42
CA ILE A 17 8.31 20.16 -6.13
C ILE A 17 7.91 21.60 -6.44
N ALA A 18 8.02 22.48 -5.45
CA ALA A 18 7.74 23.90 -5.57
C ALA A 18 8.65 24.63 -6.58
N GLY A 19 9.89 24.14 -6.78
CA GLY A 19 10.79 24.63 -7.82
C GLY A 19 10.32 24.30 -9.24
N HIS A 20 9.55 23.23 -9.41
CA HIS A 20 8.99 22.82 -10.71
C HIS A 20 7.55 23.29 -10.94
N VAL A 21 6.73 23.31 -9.88
CA VAL A 21 5.31 23.68 -9.90
C VAL A 21 5.01 24.61 -8.71
N PRO A 22 5.32 25.91 -8.84
CA PRO A 22 5.21 26.87 -7.73
C PRO A 22 3.80 26.99 -7.14
N GLU A 23 2.77 26.76 -7.94
CA GLU A 23 1.35 26.83 -7.55
C GLU A 23 1.02 25.85 -6.42
N THR A 24 1.76 24.74 -6.31
CA THR A 24 1.55 23.77 -5.23
C THR A 24 1.79 24.40 -3.85
N GLN A 25 2.66 25.41 -3.73
CA GLN A 25 2.96 26.05 -2.45
C GLN A 25 1.73 26.66 -1.78
N THR A 26 0.75 27.12 -2.56
CA THR A 26 -0.48 27.76 -2.05
C THR A 26 -1.54 26.74 -1.63
N ILE A 27 -1.34 25.46 -1.92
CA ILE A 27 -2.30 24.38 -1.66
C ILE A 27 -1.71 23.42 -0.63
N ALA A 28 -1.66 23.86 0.63
CA ALA A 28 -1.05 23.09 1.72
C ALA A 28 -1.67 21.68 1.90
N SER A 29 -2.96 21.52 1.60
CA SER A 29 -3.67 20.23 1.67
C SER A 29 -3.21 19.18 0.68
N LEU A 30 -2.38 19.53 -0.32
CA LEU A 30 -1.76 18.54 -1.22
C LEU A 30 -0.53 17.87 -0.62
N TYR A 31 0.01 18.40 0.48
CA TYR A 31 1.25 17.91 1.07
C TYR A 31 0.99 17.02 2.28
N PHE A 32 1.66 15.87 2.28
CA PHE A 32 1.48 14.83 3.27
C PHE A 32 2.83 14.34 3.80
N ALA A 33 2.81 13.80 5.01
CA ALA A 33 3.96 13.10 5.57
C ALA A 33 4.29 11.86 4.73
N ASP A 34 5.56 11.62 4.43
CA ASP A 34 5.99 10.49 3.60
C ASP A 34 5.51 9.13 4.11
N SER A 35 5.35 8.95 5.44
CA SER A 35 4.78 7.72 6.01
C SER A 35 3.34 7.48 5.57
N GLU A 36 2.53 8.54 5.57
CA GLU A 36 1.13 8.50 5.19
C GLU A 36 0.97 8.22 3.69
N ILE A 37 1.85 8.80 2.88
CA ILE A 37 1.92 8.51 1.44
C ILE A 37 2.25 7.04 1.23
N ARG A 38 3.25 6.49 1.93
CA ARG A 38 3.62 5.08 1.81
C ARG A 38 2.50 4.14 2.22
N ASP A 39 1.81 4.42 3.32
CA ASP A 39 0.67 3.61 3.79
C ASP A 39 -0.45 3.55 2.74
N ARG A 40 -0.87 4.72 2.22
CA ARG A 40 -1.92 4.79 1.19
C ARG A 40 -1.47 4.17 -0.11
N PHE A 41 -0.23 4.43 -0.53
CA PHE A 41 0.28 3.87 -1.77
C PHE A 41 0.44 2.35 -1.69
N ALA A 42 0.85 1.82 -0.54
CA ALA A 42 0.90 0.38 -0.30
C ALA A 42 -0.50 -0.25 -0.37
N TYR A 43 -1.50 0.40 0.22
CA TYR A 43 -2.88 -0.06 0.08
C TYR A 43 -3.33 -0.07 -1.38
N TYR A 44 -3.26 1.07 -2.09
CA TYR A 44 -3.82 1.16 -3.43
C TYR A 44 -3.08 0.29 -4.44
N LEU A 45 -1.74 0.26 -4.40
CA LEU A 45 -0.95 -0.49 -5.37
C LEU A 45 -0.84 -1.97 -4.99
N ILE A 46 -0.42 -2.27 -3.76
CA ILE A 46 -0.06 -3.64 -3.38
C ILE A 46 -1.31 -4.41 -2.96
N VAL A 47 -2.04 -3.90 -1.97
CA VAL A 47 -3.17 -4.63 -1.38
C VAL A 47 -4.38 -4.66 -2.31
N ASN A 48 -4.81 -3.50 -2.80
CA ASN A 48 -6.06 -3.42 -3.57
C ASN A 48 -5.90 -3.92 -5.01
N GLN A 49 -4.73 -3.72 -5.64
CA GLN A 49 -4.51 -4.07 -7.04
C GLN A 49 -3.73 -5.36 -7.20
N VAL A 50 -2.47 -5.41 -6.76
CA VAL A 50 -1.60 -6.57 -7.03
C VAL A 50 -2.09 -7.83 -6.33
N PHE A 51 -2.47 -7.76 -5.05
CA PHE A 51 -2.99 -8.94 -4.34
C PHE A 51 -4.32 -9.44 -4.92
N SER A 52 -5.18 -8.55 -5.44
CA SER A 52 -6.41 -8.96 -6.13
C SER A 52 -6.13 -9.80 -7.38
N VAL A 53 -5.09 -9.43 -8.16
CA VAL A 53 -4.66 -10.22 -9.33
C VAL A 53 -4.09 -11.56 -8.91
N ILE A 54 -3.20 -11.57 -7.90
CA ILE A 54 -2.60 -12.79 -7.35
C ILE A 54 -3.68 -13.75 -6.84
N SER A 55 -4.63 -13.23 -6.06
CA SER A 55 -5.75 -13.98 -5.50
C SER A 55 -6.64 -14.58 -6.60
N ARG A 56 -6.95 -13.80 -7.65
CA ARG A 56 -7.73 -14.29 -8.79
C ARG A 56 -7.02 -15.41 -9.53
N MET A 57 -5.73 -15.24 -9.83
CA MET A 57 -4.91 -16.28 -10.48
C MET A 57 -4.83 -17.57 -9.67
N GLY A 58 -4.69 -17.44 -8.34
CA GLY A 58 -4.71 -18.57 -7.42
C GLY A 58 -6.05 -19.30 -7.40
N HIS A 59 -7.16 -18.54 -7.29
CA HIS A 59 -8.51 -19.12 -7.30
C HIS A 59 -8.84 -19.82 -8.62
N ASP A 60 -8.36 -19.30 -9.76
CA ASP A 60 -8.55 -19.96 -11.07
C ASP A 60 -7.60 -21.14 -11.30
N GLY A 61 -6.71 -21.45 -10.35
CA GLY A 61 -5.74 -22.52 -10.48
C GLY A 61 -4.66 -22.27 -11.55
N LEU A 62 -4.50 -21.01 -11.98
CA LEU A 62 -3.52 -20.63 -13.01
C LEU A 62 -2.09 -20.65 -12.47
N CYS A 63 -1.90 -20.31 -11.20
CA CYS A 63 -0.61 -20.33 -10.51
C CYS A 63 -0.79 -20.38 -8.99
N ASP A 64 0.15 -20.98 -8.26
CA ASP A 64 0.16 -20.95 -6.79
C ASP A 64 0.34 -19.52 -6.28
N GLU A 65 -0.57 -19.06 -5.43
CA GLU A 65 -0.56 -17.74 -4.80
C GLU A 65 0.79 -17.42 -4.14
N ARG A 66 1.39 -18.40 -3.47
CA ARG A 66 2.67 -18.26 -2.75
C ARG A 66 3.84 -18.08 -3.68
N LEU A 67 3.79 -18.71 -4.86
CA LEU A 67 4.81 -18.50 -5.89
C LEU A 67 4.74 -17.06 -6.39
N LEU A 68 3.55 -16.56 -6.70
CA LEU A 68 3.35 -15.18 -7.16
C LEU A 68 3.76 -14.15 -6.10
N LEU A 69 3.44 -14.38 -4.82
CA LEU A 69 3.89 -13.53 -3.72
C LEU A 69 5.41 -13.52 -3.56
N ARG A 70 6.07 -14.68 -3.75
CA ARG A 70 7.53 -14.78 -3.72
C ARG A 70 8.18 -13.98 -4.85
N GLU A 71 7.62 -14.07 -6.05
CA GLU A 71 8.07 -13.30 -7.21
C GLU A 71 7.89 -11.79 -7.00
N LEU A 72 6.73 -11.37 -6.48
CA LEU A 72 6.48 -9.99 -6.11
C LEU A 72 7.50 -9.49 -5.07
N ARG A 73 7.74 -10.27 -4.01
CA ARG A 73 8.76 -9.94 -3.01
C ARG A 73 10.14 -9.78 -3.66
N GLY A 74 10.54 -10.74 -4.49
CA GLY A 74 11.82 -10.68 -5.21
C GLY A 74 11.94 -9.45 -6.12
N HIS A 75 10.84 -9.03 -6.74
CA HIS A 75 10.79 -7.84 -7.58
C HIS A 75 10.94 -6.54 -6.77
N LEU A 76 10.28 -6.46 -5.61
CA LEU A 76 10.42 -5.34 -4.69
C LEU A 76 11.84 -5.27 -4.08
N GLU A 77 12.46 -6.41 -3.76
CA GLU A 77 13.86 -6.46 -3.30
C GLU A 77 14.82 -5.90 -4.36
N ARG A 78 14.62 -6.26 -5.64
CA ARG A 78 15.38 -5.70 -6.76
C ARG A 78 15.20 -4.19 -6.86
N TYR A 79 13.97 -3.67 -6.76
CA TYR A 79 13.75 -2.22 -6.75
C TYR A 79 14.42 -1.54 -5.57
N ALA A 80 14.30 -2.09 -4.37
CA ALA A 80 14.93 -1.54 -3.18
C ALA A 80 16.47 -1.51 -3.27
N SER A 81 17.09 -2.41 -4.04
CA SER A 81 18.53 -2.40 -4.29
C SER A 81 18.99 -1.37 -5.34
N ARG A 82 18.12 -1.03 -6.31
CA ARG A 82 18.46 -0.17 -7.46
C ARG A 82 18.01 1.27 -7.31
N MET A 83 16.97 1.52 -6.52
CA MET A 83 16.40 2.84 -6.31
C MET A 83 17.02 3.54 -5.10
N SER A 84 16.82 4.86 -5.03
CA SER A 84 17.15 5.72 -3.90
C SER A 84 15.93 6.54 -3.47
N GLY A 85 16.04 7.24 -2.33
CA GLY A 85 15.00 8.14 -1.83
C GLY A 85 13.64 7.47 -1.66
N ALA A 86 12.57 8.17 -2.05
CA ALA A 86 11.19 7.74 -1.83
C ALA A 86 10.86 6.35 -2.42
N GLY A 87 11.45 6.00 -3.56
CA GLY A 87 11.22 4.69 -4.19
C GLY A 87 11.79 3.53 -3.37
N ARG A 88 13.03 3.69 -2.86
CA ARG A 88 13.64 2.71 -1.96
C ARG A 88 12.90 2.65 -0.63
N ASP A 89 12.55 3.80 -0.07
CA ASP A 89 11.83 3.90 1.21
C ASP A 89 10.46 3.21 1.13
N PHE A 90 9.75 3.35 -0.01
CA PHE A 90 8.49 2.65 -0.27
C PHE A 90 8.69 1.13 -0.37
N ALA A 91 9.66 0.66 -1.15
CA ALA A 91 9.90 -0.78 -1.29
C ALA A 91 10.25 -1.42 0.06
N ARG A 92 11.09 -0.77 0.87
CA ARG A 92 11.43 -1.24 2.22
C ARG A 92 10.25 -1.21 3.18
N HIS A 93 9.43 -0.17 3.12
CA HIS A 93 8.20 -0.09 3.88
C HIS A 93 7.28 -1.30 3.63
N VAL A 94 7.09 -1.70 2.36
CA VAL A 94 6.28 -2.88 2.00
C VAL A 94 6.95 -4.20 2.39
N LEU A 95 8.29 -4.28 2.34
CA LEU A 95 9.02 -5.55 2.56
C LEU A 95 9.30 -5.87 4.04
N ASP A 96 9.52 -4.84 4.87
CA ASP A 96 10.15 -5.01 6.18
C ASP A 96 9.14 -4.91 7.34
N LEU A 97 8.03 -4.18 7.13
CA LEU A 97 7.02 -3.98 8.18
C LEU A 97 6.17 -5.24 8.43
N PRO A 98 5.86 -5.55 9.71
CA PRO A 98 5.05 -6.72 10.11
C PRO A 98 3.62 -6.68 9.60
N THR A 99 3.12 -5.49 9.34
CA THR A 99 1.78 -5.26 8.86
C THR A 99 1.82 -4.37 7.63
N ILE A 100 0.81 -4.53 6.78
CA ILE A 100 0.53 -3.66 5.65
C ILE A 100 -0.85 -3.04 5.84
N VAL A 101 -1.01 -1.80 5.42
CA VAL A 101 -2.27 -1.08 5.58
C VAL A 101 -3.31 -1.58 4.57
N SER A 102 -4.52 -1.87 5.06
CA SER A 102 -5.70 -2.18 4.24
C SER A 102 -6.87 -1.26 4.58
N LYS A 103 -7.70 -0.90 3.60
CA LYS A 103 -8.90 -0.06 3.81
C LYS A 103 -10.03 -0.90 4.41
N ALA A 104 -10.56 -0.46 5.55
CA ALA A 104 -11.60 -1.14 6.30
C ALA A 104 -13.03 -0.81 5.80
N ASN A 105 -13.26 -0.85 4.48
CA ASN A 105 -14.50 -0.37 3.84
C ASN A 105 -15.79 -0.91 4.49
N LEU A 106 -15.86 -2.21 4.78
CA LEU A 106 -17.04 -2.81 5.41
C LEU A 106 -17.28 -2.24 6.82
N THR A 107 -16.20 -2.08 7.60
CA THR A 107 -16.29 -1.55 8.96
C THR A 107 -16.68 -0.07 8.96
N THR A 108 -16.11 0.72 8.05
CA THR A 108 -16.45 2.13 7.87
C THR A 108 -17.94 2.29 7.52
N ARG A 109 -18.46 1.44 6.64
CA ARG A 109 -19.89 1.42 6.26
C ARG A 109 -20.80 0.94 7.38
N LEU A 110 -20.37 -0.07 8.15
CA LEU A 110 -21.15 -0.61 9.26
C LEU A 110 -21.33 0.40 10.40
N TYR A 111 -20.34 1.28 10.60
CA TYR A 111 -20.36 2.30 11.64
C TYR A 111 -20.78 3.69 11.13
N ASP A 112 -21.27 3.80 9.90
CA ASP A 112 -21.69 5.05 9.24
C ASP A 112 -20.70 6.21 9.44
N VAL A 113 -19.42 5.88 9.28
CA VAL A 113 -18.32 6.81 9.53
C VAL A 113 -18.19 7.73 8.33
N ASP A 114 -18.58 8.98 8.54
CA ASP A 114 -18.47 10.04 7.54
C ASP A 114 -16.98 10.31 7.23
N GLU A 115 -16.55 10.11 5.98
CA GLU A 115 -15.14 10.22 5.54
C GLU A 115 -14.56 11.65 5.77
N LEU A 116 -15.41 12.62 6.10
CA LEU A 116 -15.10 14.04 6.32
C LEU A 116 -15.16 14.51 7.79
N GLN A 117 -15.57 13.68 8.76
CA GLN A 117 -15.67 14.08 10.17
C GLN A 117 -14.61 13.41 11.05
N SER A 118 -13.65 14.21 11.50
CA SER A 118 -12.52 13.82 12.34
C SER A 118 -12.88 13.74 13.82
N SER A 119 -12.49 12.65 14.50
CA SER A 119 -11.67 12.63 15.74
C SER A 119 -11.74 11.29 16.49
N ASN A 120 -12.85 10.54 16.35
CA ASN A 120 -13.06 9.21 16.98
C ASN A 120 -13.50 8.11 15.99
N ALA A 121 -13.40 8.36 14.69
CA ALA A 121 -13.72 7.39 13.65
C ALA A 121 -12.77 6.16 13.73
N PRO A 122 -13.26 4.90 13.64
CA PRO A 122 -12.37 3.77 13.39
C PRO A 122 -11.55 4.10 12.15
N SER A 123 -10.22 4.05 12.27
CA SER A 123 -9.33 4.47 11.20
C SER A 123 -9.74 3.77 9.90
N LEU A 124 -9.97 4.57 8.86
CA LEU A 124 -10.33 4.10 7.51
C LEU A 124 -9.38 3.01 7.02
N TYR A 125 -8.18 3.01 7.56
CA TYR A 125 -7.09 2.11 7.32
C TYR A 125 -6.79 1.27 8.56
N ARG A 126 -6.67 -0.04 8.39
CA ARG A 126 -6.27 -0.97 9.46
C ARG A 126 -5.04 -1.77 9.05
N PRO A 127 -4.09 -1.99 9.97
CA PRO A 127 -2.97 -2.87 9.71
C PRO A 127 -3.45 -4.32 9.65
N VAL A 128 -3.07 -5.03 8.60
CA VAL A 128 -3.25 -6.49 8.46
C VAL A 128 -1.89 -7.17 8.40
N PRO A 129 -1.76 -8.46 8.77
CA PRO A 129 -0.50 -9.20 8.66
C PRO A 129 0.08 -9.08 7.25
N ASN A 130 1.37 -8.74 7.14
CA ASN A 130 2.01 -8.54 5.85
C ASN A 130 2.49 -9.87 5.25
N PRO A 131 1.86 -10.39 4.18
CA PRO A 131 2.26 -11.66 3.57
C PRO A 131 3.64 -11.58 2.91
N LEU A 132 4.15 -10.37 2.65
CA LEU A 132 5.45 -10.16 2.03
C LEU A 132 6.60 -10.19 3.04
N ARG A 133 6.39 -10.01 4.35
CA ARG A 133 7.49 -9.87 5.32
C ARG A 133 8.30 -11.15 5.53
N ALA A 134 7.67 -12.33 5.51
CA ALA A 134 8.30 -13.57 5.92
C ALA A 134 8.50 -14.54 4.74
N PRO A 135 9.74 -14.99 4.45
CA PRO A 135 9.98 -16.10 3.53
C PRO A 135 9.31 -17.42 3.99
N ALA A 136 9.15 -17.60 5.30
CA ALA A 136 8.68 -18.86 5.90
C ALA A 136 7.16 -19.08 5.84
N VAL A 137 6.35 -18.01 5.76
CA VAL A 137 4.88 -18.13 5.57
C VAL A 137 4.55 -18.71 4.19
N LEU A 138 5.45 -18.53 3.22
CA LEU A 138 5.35 -19.10 1.87
C LEU A 138 5.70 -20.61 1.80
N THR A 139 6.07 -21.24 2.93
CA THR A 139 6.55 -22.64 3.00
C THR A 139 5.69 -23.59 3.86
N ALA A 140 4.76 -23.10 4.69
CA ALA A 140 3.95 -23.95 5.56
C ALA A 140 2.73 -24.53 4.81
N PRO A 141 2.43 -25.84 4.80
CA PRO A 141 1.24 -26.36 4.09
C PRO A 141 -0.01 -25.68 4.66
N GLY A 142 -0.73 -24.95 3.81
CA GLY A 142 -1.82 -24.07 4.25
C GLY A 142 -3.13 -24.46 3.59
N THR A 143 -4.19 -24.38 4.40
CA THR A 143 -5.58 -24.29 3.98
C THR A 143 -5.77 -23.16 2.97
N ASP A 144 -6.60 -23.44 1.97
CA ASP A 144 -6.94 -22.54 0.88
C ASP A 144 -7.53 -21.20 1.39
N HIS A 145 -7.12 -20.09 0.76
CA HIS A 145 -7.70 -18.74 0.86
C HIS A 145 -7.32 -17.90 2.10
N ALA A 146 -6.21 -17.14 2.01
CA ALA A 146 -5.77 -16.26 3.12
C ALA A 146 -5.61 -14.77 2.78
N ILE A 147 -5.65 -14.35 1.50
CA ILE A 147 -5.29 -12.96 1.13
C ILE A 147 -6.49 -12.07 0.75
N ALA A 148 -7.67 -12.63 0.52
CA ALA A 148 -8.87 -11.87 0.21
C ALA A 148 -10.10 -12.38 0.97
N SER A 149 -10.34 -11.82 2.16
CA SER A 149 -11.63 -11.79 2.85
C SER A 149 -11.75 -10.50 3.65
#